data_AF-A0A2E6JJT4-F1
#
_entry.id   AF-A0A2E6JJT4-F1
#
_cell.length_a   1.000
_cell.length_b   1.000
_cell.length_c   1.000
_cell.angle_alpha   90.00
_cell.angle_beta   90.00
_cell.angle_gamma   90.00
#
_symmetry.space_group_name_H-M   'P 1'
#
loop_
_entity.id
_entity.type
_entity.pdbx_description
1 polymer ?
#
loop_
_entity_poly.entity_id
_entity_poly.type
_entity_poly.pdbx_seq_one_letter_code
_entity_poly.pdbx_strand_id
1 'polypeptide(L)'
;MHAVELSFFERLTLRFSWVLIIATVLGLILFPEFIWDDFIKIYIWDPILKDSSAAGDSSYTLVNTSLYVAIMFLCVIVFQIYFRKWKLPTDDKMMWALIAWVCVAPVLRVLEDADFFGDKTDVLFISPIIHLHLAFWLIFSGLMGYIACKYSRTEGEEKVMLLAIFGLMYVLFVSIMYQPEWRRLEISTTFAMSGVILGLLGIYFVIHNTWNWHPVSRGMLVMATAILVSGFGHWMQLTMTPWPQESGFLPKENPVLMPIIVAVGIPAIVSFFVYRMGVQDLRHLRLCGYEPGIIPPGITVKEWEDAENDEHAIEMLSGKAILATPMVAGMLFGQLCDGLATMLGIDWFGYAEKHPVSDAVIQYGNSLDILGEGAWLFAIVKAILVFTIVYLFSQLRVEYRHQHFRVLIVLAVMIVGMAPGLRDVGRLILGV
;
A
#
# COMPACT_ATOMS: atom_id res chain seq x y z
N MET A 1 -10.41 -27.31 -15.83
CA MET A 1 -9.87 -26.55 -14.68
C MET A 1 -9.50 -27.55 -13.61
N HIS A 2 -8.22 -27.74 -13.27
CA HIS A 2 -7.88 -28.48 -12.06
C HIS A 2 -8.43 -27.69 -10.86
N ALA A 3 -9.24 -28.32 -10.02
CA ALA A 3 -9.78 -27.69 -8.83
C ALA A 3 -8.60 -27.31 -7.91
N VAL A 4 -8.55 -26.06 -7.46
CA VAL A 4 -7.60 -25.64 -6.43
C VAL A 4 -7.93 -26.42 -5.16
N GLU A 5 -7.03 -27.27 -4.70
CA GLU A 5 -7.20 -27.98 -3.44
C GLU A 5 -7.08 -26.98 -2.28
N LEU A 6 -8.18 -26.84 -1.54
CA LEU A 6 -8.24 -25.98 -0.36
C LEU A 6 -8.05 -26.82 0.90
N SER A 7 -7.24 -26.32 1.83
CA SER A 7 -7.10 -26.94 3.14
C SER A 7 -8.43 -26.90 3.90
N PHE A 8 -8.57 -27.73 4.95
CA PHE A 8 -9.73 -27.67 5.83
C PHE A 8 -9.93 -26.27 6.40
N PHE A 9 -8.85 -25.65 6.88
CA PHE A 9 -8.87 -24.31 7.44
C PHE A 9 -9.27 -23.25 6.42
N GLU A 10 -8.72 -23.29 5.20
CA GLU A 10 -9.06 -22.34 4.14
C GLU A 10 -10.55 -22.43 3.75
N ARG A 11 -11.12 -23.64 3.69
CA ARG A 11 -12.56 -23.83 3.43
C ARG A 11 -13.41 -23.29 4.56
N LEU A 12 -13.00 -23.54 5.80
CA LEU A 12 -13.70 -23.04 6.99
C LEU A 12 -13.69 -21.51 7.00
N THR A 13 -12.53 -20.88 6.84
CA THR A 13 -12.39 -19.42 6.82
C THR A 13 -13.17 -18.78 5.68
N LEU A 14 -13.14 -19.37 4.48
CA LEU A 14 -13.92 -18.86 3.35
C LEU A 14 -15.43 -18.92 3.63
N ARG A 15 -15.93 -20.05 4.17
CA ARG A 15 -17.35 -20.20 4.54
C ARG A 15 -17.74 -19.23 5.66
N PHE A 16 -16.91 -19.13 6.69
CA PHE A 16 -17.10 -18.19 7.79
C PHE A 16 -17.19 -16.75 7.29
N SER A 17 -16.31 -16.35 6.36
CA SER A 17 -16.33 -15.01 5.76
C SER A 17 -17.63 -14.73 5.02
N TRP A 18 -18.14 -15.70 4.23
CA TRP A 18 -19.43 -15.55 3.56
C TRP A 18 -20.60 -15.50 4.54
N VAL A 19 -20.60 -16.34 5.57
CA VAL A 19 -21.62 -16.30 6.63
C VAL A 19 -21.61 -14.95 7.33
N LEU A 20 -20.43 -14.40 7.65
CA LEU A 20 -20.29 -13.08 8.25
C LEU A 20 -20.87 -12.00 7.35
N ILE A 21 -20.50 -11.96 6.06
CA ILE A 21 -21.02 -10.98 5.10
C ILE A 21 -22.55 -11.08 5.00
N ILE A 22 -23.09 -12.29 4.82
CA ILE A 22 -24.54 -12.52 4.69
C ILE A 22 -25.25 -12.14 5.98
N ALA A 23 -24.72 -12.49 7.15
CA ALA A 23 -25.29 -12.15 8.44
C ALA A 23 -25.30 -10.63 8.67
N THR A 24 -24.23 -9.92 8.31
CA THR A 24 -24.18 -8.45 8.39
C THR A 24 -25.18 -7.81 7.44
N VAL A 25 -25.28 -8.27 6.19
CA VAL A 25 -26.24 -7.73 5.21
C VAL A 25 -27.69 -8.00 5.64
N LEU A 26 -28.01 -9.23 6.05
CA LEU A 26 -29.34 -9.58 6.55
C LEU A 26 -29.65 -8.85 7.85
N GLY A 27 -28.67 -8.69 8.74
CA GLY A 27 -28.80 -7.93 9.98
C GLY A 27 -29.10 -6.46 9.73
N LEU A 28 -28.42 -5.83 8.76
CA LEU A 28 -28.73 -4.46 8.33
C LEU A 28 -30.14 -4.30 7.74
N ILE A 29 -30.68 -5.35 7.12
CA ILE A 29 -32.03 -5.33 6.55
C ILE A 29 -33.11 -5.59 7.63
N LEU A 30 -32.87 -6.57 8.50
CA LEU A 30 -33.87 -7.07 9.47
C LEU A 30 -33.83 -6.32 10.80
N PHE A 31 -32.66 -5.86 11.22
CA PHE A 31 -32.40 -5.17 12.50
C PHE A 31 -31.46 -3.97 12.30
N PRO A 32 -31.87 -2.97 11.49
CA PRO A 32 -31.01 -1.84 11.13
C PRO A 32 -30.52 -1.06 12.35
N GLU A 33 -31.37 -0.77 13.32
CA GLU A 33 -30.99 -0.01 14.53
C GLU A 33 -29.89 -0.72 15.33
N PHE A 34 -30.03 -2.03 15.56
CA PHE A 34 -29.04 -2.79 16.32
C PHE A 34 -27.70 -2.93 15.58
N ILE A 35 -27.71 -3.21 14.28
CA ILE A 35 -26.46 -3.45 13.54
C ILE A 35 -25.78 -2.13 13.17
N TRP A 36 -26.55 -1.13 12.75
CA TRP A 36 -26.02 0.18 12.40
C TRP A 36 -25.71 1.01 13.64
N ASP A 37 -26.70 1.37 14.46
CA ASP A 37 -26.52 2.35 15.52
C ASP A 37 -25.67 1.83 16.69
N ASP A 38 -25.86 0.57 17.11
CA ASP A 38 -25.16 0.03 18.28
C ASP A 38 -23.77 -0.58 17.96
N PHE A 39 -23.47 -0.85 16.68
CA PHE A 39 -22.22 -1.52 16.30
C PHE A 39 -21.43 -0.78 15.22
N ILE A 40 -21.92 -0.77 13.98
CA ILE A 40 -21.16 -0.19 12.84
C ILE A 40 -20.90 1.29 13.10
N LYS A 41 -21.89 2.01 13.60
CA LYS A 41 -21.77 3.43 13.87
C LYS A 41 -20.70 3.71 14.92
N ILE A 42 -20.76 3.05 16.07
CA ILE A 42 -19.85 3.30 17.19
C ILE A 42 -18.40 2.89 16.89
N TYR A 43 -18.19 1.70 16.31
CA TYR A 43 -16.84 1.13 16.16
C TYR A 43 -16.17 1.43 14.82
N ILE A 44 -16.95 1.72 13.78
CA ILE A 44 -16.44 1.93 12.42
C ILE A 44 -16.72 3.36 11.96
N TRP A 45 -17.99 3.81 11.96
CA TRP A 45 -18.40 5.06 11.30
C TRP A 45 -18.06 6.34 12.08
N ASP A 46 -18.38 6.42 13.36
CA ASP A 46 -18.14 7.59 14.21
C ASP A 46 -16.64 7.93 14.32
N PRO A 47 -15.71 6.95 14.43
CA PRO A 47 -14.29 7.23 14.30
C PRO A 47 -13.91 7.86 12.95
N ILE A 48 -14.51 7.38 11.84
CA ILE A 48 -14.25 7.92 10.49
C ILE A 48 -14.73 9.37 10.38
N LEU A 49 -15.97 9.63 10.82
CA LEU A 49 -16.55 10.99 10.83
C LEU A 49 -15.78 11.96 11.72
N LYS A 50 -15.25 11.49 12.85
CA LYS A 50 -14.41 12.33 13.71
C LYS A 50 -13.06 12.64 13.06
N ASP A 51 -12.47 11.70 12.32
CA ASP A 51 -11.24 11.93 11.54
C ASP A 51 -11.50 12.87 10.35
N SER A 52 -12.74 12.98 9.87
CA SER A 52 -13.13 13.88 8.76
C SER A 52 -13.54 15.29 9.18
N SER A 53 -13.90 15.50 10.44
CA SER A 53 -14.31 16.81 10.95
C SER A 53 -13.11 17.75 11.18
N ALA A 54 -13.32 19.07 11.08
CA ALA A 54 -12.34 20.17 11.23
C ALA A 54 -11.37 20.14 12.43
N ALA A 55 -11.57 19.25 13.41
CA ALA A 55 -10.62 19.01 14.49
C ALA A 55 -9.51 18.00 14.13
N GLY A 56 -9.68 17.19 13.09
CA GLY A 56 -8.64 16.33 12.50
C GLY A 56 -7.95 15.33 13.44
N ASP A 57 -8.39 15.17 14.69
CA ASP A 57 -7.64 14.49 15.77
C ASP A 57 -8.47 13.43 16.50
N SER A 58 -8.98 12.44 15.76
CA SER A 58 -9.55 11.25 16.40
C SER A 58 -8.45 10.27 16.80
N SER A 59 -8.28 10.02 18.10
CA SER A 59 -7.42 8.93 18.59
C SER A 59 -8.11 7.58 18.39
N TYR A 60 -7.39 6.60 17.86
CA TYR A 60 -7.94 5.25 17.68
C TYR A 60 -8.06 4.52 19.02
N THR A 61 -9.16 3.80 19.24
CA THR A 61 -9.28 2.91 20.40
C THR A 61 -8.62 1.57 20.14
N LEU A 62 -8.20 0.87 21.20
CA LEU A 62 -7.64 -0.48 21.11
C LEU A 62 -8.60 -1.46 20.41
N VAL A 63 -9.90 -1.29 20.60
CA VAL A 63 -10.94 -2.10 19.97
C VAL A 63 -10.94 -1.89 18.46
N ASN A 64 -10.95 -0.63 18.00
CA ASN A 64 -10.96 -0.31 16.57
C ASN A 64 -9.68 -0.80 15.89
N THR A 65 -8.52 -0.58 16.52
CA THR A 65 -7.24 -1.09 16.00
C THR A 65 -7.23 -2.61 15.90
N SER A 66 -7.72 -3.32 16.92
CA SER A 66 -7.79 -4.79 16.91
C SER A 66 -8.75 -5.31 15.85
N LEU A 67 -9.90 -4.66 15.67
CA LEU A 67 -10.88 -4.99 14.63
C LEU A 67 -10.27 -4.87 13.23
N TYR A 68 -9.57 -3.76 12.95
CA TYR A 68 -8.94 -3.53 11.65
C TYR A 68 -7.83 -4.53 11.36
N VAL A 69 -7.01 -4.86 12.36
CA VAL A 69 -5.98 -5.91 12.23
C VAL A 69 -6.62 -7.27 11.94
N ALA A 70 -7.68 -7.64 12.66
CA ALA A 70 -8.39 -8.89 12.45
C ALA A 70 -9.02 -8.99 11.03
N ILE A 71 -9.66 -7.92 10.56
CA ILE A 71 -10.21 -7.85 9.20
C ILE A 71 -9.10 -7.96 8.16
N MET A 72 -7.96 -7.29 8.36
CA MET A 72 -6.82 -7.38 7.45
C MET A 72 -6.30 -8.82 7.35
N PHE A 73 -6.10 -9.52 8.47
CA PHE A 73 -5.68 -10.93 8.46
C PHE A 73 -6.71 -11.83 7.77
N LEU A 74 -8.00 -11.61 8.02
CA LEU A 74 -9.07 -12.34 7.34
C LEU A 74 -9.02 -12.12 5.82
N CYS A 75 -8.86 -10.87 5.39
CA CYS A 75 -8.73 -10.49 3.97
C CYS A 75 -7.51 -11.17 3.32
N VAL A 76 -6.36 -11.24 3.98
CA VAL A 76 -5.17 -11.94 3.46
C VAL A 76 -5.48 -13.41 3.18
N ILE A 77 -6.15 -14.11 4.11
CA ILE A 77 -6.50 -15.54 3.95
C ILE A 77 -7.57 -15.74 2.85
N VAL A 78 -8.52 -14.83 2.72
CA VAL A 78 -9.57 -14.93 1.70
C VAL A 78 -9.02 -14.59 0.31
N PHE A 79 -8.27 -13.49 0.18
CA PHE A 79 -7.70 -13.07 -1.09
C PHE A 79 -6.66 -14.04 -1.64
N GLN A 80 -5.84 -14.68 -0.79
CA GLN A 80 -4.89 -15.68 -1.29
C GLN A 80 -5.61 -16.85 -2.00
N ILE A 81 -6.81 -17.24 -1.52
CA ILE A 81 -7.64 -18.26 -2.17
C ILE A 81 -8.10 -17.78 -3.56
N TYR A 82 -8.60 -16.54 -3.65
CA TYR A 82 -9.05 -15.98 -4.93
C TYR A 82 -7.90 -15.78 -5.91
N PHE A 83 -6.74 -15.31 -5.44
CA PHE A 83 -5.56 -15.10 -6.26
C PHE A 83 -5.05 -16.41 -6.87
N ARG A 84 -5.09 -17.51 -6.11
CA ARG A 84 -4.82 -18.87 -6.61
C ARG A 84 -5.83 -19.32 -7.65
N LYS A 85 -7.13 -19.13 -7.37
CA LYS A 85 -8.21 -19.50 -8.31
C LYS A 85 -8.11 -18.74 -9.63
N TRP A 86 -7.75 -17.46 -9.58
CA TRP A 86 -7.57 -16.61 -10.75
C TRP A 86 -6.19 -16.71 -11.38
N LYS A 87 -5.28 -17.53 -10.80
CA LYS A 87 -3.90 -17.72 -11.28
C LYS A 87 -3.17 -16.39 -11.52
N LEU A 88 -3.31 -15.46 -10.57
CA LEU A 88 -2.65 -14.17 -10.66
C LEU A 88 -1.12 -14.34 -10.61
N PRO A 89 -0.34 -13.47 -11.26
CA PRO A 89 1.12 -13.53 -11.15
C PRO A 89 1.58 -13.24 -9.70
N THR A 90 2.68 -13.85 -9.29
CA THR A 90 3.33 -13.64 -7.98
C THR A 90 4.80 -13.22 -8.13
N ASP A 91 5.17 -12.74 -9.32
CA ASP A 91 6.52 -12.34 -9.67
C ASP A 91 6.85 -10.92 -9.20
N ASP A 92 8.11 -10.53 -9.35
CA ASP A 92 8.60 -9.19 -9.00
C ASP A 92 7.78 -8.07 -9.67
N LYS A 93 7.31 -8.31 -10.91
CA LYS A 93 6.51 -7.36 -11.68
C LYS A 93 5.17 -7.10 -10.99
N MET A 94 4.49 -8.15 -10.53
CA MET A 94 3.28 -8.00 -9.71
C MET A 94 3.57 -7.21 -8.44
N MET A 95 4.70 -7.49 -7.77
CA MET A 95 5.07 -6.78 -6.54
C MET A 95 5.26 -5.29 -6.78
N TRP A 96 5.97 -4.89 -7.85
CA TRP A 96 6.12 -3.48 -8.22
C TRP A 96 4.79 -2.79 -8.52
N ALA A 97 3.87 -3.48 -9.20
CA ALA A 97 2.53 -2.95 -9.45
C ALA A 97 1.77 -2.73 -8.13
N LEU A 98 1.85 -3.67 -7.18
CA LEU A 98 1.22 -3.52 -5.87
C LEU A 98 1.85 -2.40 -5.04
N ILE A 99 3.18 -2.26 -5.04
CA ILE A 99 3.89 -1.16 -4.37
C ILE A 99 3.42 0.19 -4.90
N ALA A 100 3.26 0.34 -6.23
CA ALA A 100 2.75 1.57 -6.81
C ALA A 100 1.35 1.93 -6.26
N TRP A 101 0.48 0.94 -6.06
CA TRP A 101 -0.83 1.15 -5.44
C TRP A 101 -0.79 1.45 -3.95
N VAL A 102 0.17 0.88 -3.20
CA VAL A 102 0.43 1.27 -1.80
C VAL A 102 0.80 2.74 -1.72
N CYS A 103 1.52 3.28 -2.71
CA CYS A 103 1.86 4.71 -2.79
C CYS A 103 0.68 5.62 -3.20
N VAL A 104 -0.32 5.11 -3.93
CA VAL A 104 -1.47 5.94 -4.37
C VAL A 104 -2.27 6.44 -3.18
N ALA A 105 -2.51 5.59 -2.19
CA ALA A 105 -3.27 5.93 -0.99
C ALA A 105 -2.70 7.13 -0.22
N PRO A 106 -1.41 7.16 0.19
CA PRO A 106 -0.83 8.30 0.88
C PRO A 106 -0.81 9.58 0.04
N VAL A 107 -0.60 9.49 -1.29
CA VAL A 107 -0.61 10.68 -2.15
C VAL A 107 -1.97 11.39 -2.13
N LEU A 108 -3.06 10.62 -2.21
CA LEU A 108 -4.41 11.15 -2.13
C LEU A 108 -4.78 11.57 -0.70
N ARG A 109 -4.32 10.82 0.32
CA ARG A 109 -4.50 11.16 1.73
C ARG A 109 -3.87 12.50 2.12
N VAL A 110 -2.72 12.83 1.54
CA VAL A 110 -2.06 14.12 1.81
C VAL A 110 -2.84 15.28 1.18
N LEU A 111 -3.52 15.06 0.05
CA LEU A 111 -4.43 16.05 -0.52
C LEU A 111 -5.63 16.26 0.40
N GLU A 112 -6.15 15.18 0.97
CA GLU A 112 -7.18 15.23 2.00
C GLU A 112 -6.72 16.00 3.24
N ASP A 113 -5.53 15.69 3.78
CA ASP A 113 -4.94 16.42 4.92
C ASP A 113 -4.68 17.92 4.61
N ALA A 114 -4.62 18.28 3.33
CA ALA A 114 -4.51 19.65 2.85
C ALA A 114 -5.86 20.31 2.56
N ASP A 115 -6.99 19.71 2.97
CA ASP A 115 -8.36 20.17 2.72
C ASP A 115 -8.69 20.40 1.23
N PHE A 116 -8.06 19.59 0.35
CA PHE A 116 -8.33 19.65 -1.08
C PHE A 116 -9.75 19.19 -1.41
N PHE A 117 -10.24 18.14 -0.75
CA PHE A 117 -11.61 17.64 -0.92
C PHE A 117 -12.55 18.37 0.06
N GLY A 118 -13.78 18.67 -0.37
CA GLY A 118 -14.75 19.36 0.50
C GLY A 118 -15.54 18.40 1.39
N ASP A 119 -16.38 18.96 2.27
CA ASP A 119 -17.12 18.29 3.37
C ASP A 119 -18.04 17.11 2.97
N LYS A 120 -18.19 16.82 1.67
CA LYS A 120 -18.98 15.70 1.14
C LYS A 120 -18.11 14.63 0.48
N THR A 121 -16.91 14.98 0.04
CA THR A 121 -15.99 14.15 -0.74
C THR A 121 -14.79 13.69 0.09
N ASP A 122 -14.42 14.46 1.12
CA ASP A 122 -13.47 14.16 2.20
C ASP A 122 -13.57 12.72 2.75
N VAL A 123 -14.79 12.27 3.05
CA VAL A 123 -15.07 10.94 3.61
C VAL A 123 -14.54 9.82 2.71
N LEU A 124 -14.44 10.02 1.39
CA LEU A 124 -13.88 9.02 0.47
C LEU A 124 -12.38 8.82 0.65
N PHE A 125 -11.66 9.86 1.07
CA PHE A 125 -10.20 9.85 1.18
C PHE A 125 -9.72 9.51 2.59
N ILE A 126 -10.63 9.21 3.51
CA ILE A 126 -10.32 8.82 4.89
C ILE A 126 -10.32 7.30 5.06
N SER A 127 -9.53 6.81 6.02
CA SER A 127 -9.40 5.39 6.35
C SER A 127 -10.63 4.92 7.12
N PRO A 128 -11.15 3.71 6.85
CA PRO A 128 -10.67 2.72 5.89
C PRO A 128 -11.25 2.90 4.48
N ILE A 129 -12.16 3.87 4.24
CA ILE A 129 -12.93 4.04 2.99
C ILE A 129 -12.00 4.23 1.78
N ILE A 130 -10.94 5.01 1.93
CA ILE A 130 -9.95 5.21 0.86
C ILE A 130 -9.38 3.88 0.35
N HIS A 131 -9.06 2.97 1.26
CA HIS A 131 -8.51 1.67 0.90
C HIS A 131 -9.54 0.79 0.18
N LEU A 132 -10.83 0.92 0.49
CA LEU A 132 -11.90 0.15 -0.15
C LEU A 132 -12.10 0.56 -1.60
N HIS A 133 -12.25 1.86 -1.88
CA HIS A 133 -12.46 2.30 -3.26
C HIS A 133 -11.16 2.21 -4.09
N LEU A 134 -9.98 2.44 -3.50
CA LEU A 134 -8.71 2.20 -4.20
C LEU A 134 -8.50 0.71 -4.51
N ALA A 135 -8.92 -0.19 -3.62
CA ALA A 135 -8.93 -1.62 -3.92
C ALA A 135 -9.86 -1.94 -5.11
N PHE A 136 -11.02 -1.28 -5.21
CA PHE A 136 -11.88 -1.39 -6.39
C PHE A 136 -11.13 -0.96 -7.67
N TRP A 137 -10.47 0.20 -7.67
CA TRP A 137 -9.71 0.67 -8.84
C TRP A 137 -8.52 -0.24 -9.18
N LEU A 138 -7.84 -0.80 -8.18
CA LEU A 138 -6.76 -1.78 -8.35
C LEU A 138 -7.28 -3.07 -9.02
N ILE A 139 -8.39 -3.62 -8.53
CA ILE A 139 -8.98 -4.84 -9.10
C ILE A 139 -9.51 -4.55 -10.52
N PHE A 140 -10.17 -3.42 -10.70
CA PHE A 140 -10.75 -3.01 -11.97
C PHE A 140 -9.67 -2.77 -13.03
N SER A 141 -8.55 -2.11 -12.68
CA SER A 141 -7.41 -1.92 -13.58
C SER A 141 -6.75 -3.25 -13.98
N GLY A 142 -6.57 -4.18 -13.04
CA GLY A 142 -6.08 -5.53 -13.34
C GLY A 142 -7.00 -6.30 -14.29
N LEU A 143 -8.32 -6.22 -14.07
CA LEU A 143 -9.33 -6.83 -14.94
C LEU A 143 -9.33 -6.21 -16.35
N MET A 144 -9.26 -4.89 -16.45
CA MET A 144 -9.20 -4.19 -17.74
C MET A 144 -7.92 -4.52 -18.52
N GLY A 145 -6.78 -4.64 -17.84
CA GLY A 145 -5.53 -5.11 -18.45
C GLY A 145 -5.67 -6.54 -19.02
N TYR A 146 -6.32 -7.44 -18.27
CA TYR A 146 -6.62 -8.79 -18.75
C TYR A 146 -7.57 -8.80 -19.95
N ILE A 147 -8.64 -8.00 -19.91
CA ILE A 147 -9.62 -7.89 -21.02
C ILE A 147 -8.94 -7.37 -22.28
N ALA A 148 -8.10 -6.34 -22.18
CA ALA A 148 -7.38 -5.80 -23.33
C ALA A 148 -6.55 -6.87 -24.04
N CYS A 149 -5.75 -7.64 -23.27
CA CYS A 149 -4.94 -8.74 -23.81
C CYS A 149 -5.81 -9.89 -24.38
N LYS A 150 -6.91 -10.24 -23.70
CA LYS A 150 -7.79 -11.33 -24.14
C LYS A 150 -8.46 -11.07 -25.49
N TYR A 151 -8.80 -9.82 -25.80
CA TYR A 151 -9.52 -9.45 -27.01
C TYR A 151 -8.62 -8.92 -28.14
N SER A 152 -7.38 -8.53 -27.84
CA SER A 152 -6.39 -8.16 -28.85
C SER A 152 -5.87 -9.37 -29.62
N ARG A 153 -5.72 -9.25 -30.94
CA ARG A 153 -5.14 -10.31 -31.80
C ARG A 153 -3.66 -10.07 -32.09
N THR A 154 -3.23 -8.81 -32.04
CA THR A 154 -1.84 -8.40 -32.26
C THR A 154 -1.33 -7.53 -31.11
N GLU A 155 -0.02 -7.47 -30.91
CA GLU A 155 0.58 -6.59 -29.90
C GLU A 155 0.26 -5.11 -30.14
N GLY A 156 0.12 -4.69 -31.40
CA GLY A 156 -0.28 -3.33 -31.77
C GLY A 156 -1.71 -3.02 -31.33
N GLU A 157 -2.65 -3.93 -31.59
CA GLU A 157 -4.03 -3.81 -31.13
C GLU A 157 -4.12 -3.77 -29.61
N GLU A 158 -3.36 -4.62 -28.90
CA GLU A 158 -3.32 -4.62 -27.43
C GLU A 158 -2.91 -3.24 -26.89
N LYS A 159 -1.83 -2.66 -27.43
CA LYS A 159 -1.35 -1.34 -27.01
C LYS A 159 -2.40 -0.26 -27.23
N VAL A 160 -3.09 -0.26 -28.37
CA VAL A 160 -4.15 0.69 -28.68
C VAL A 160 -5.35 0.51 -27.75
N MET A 161 -5.76 -0.73 -27.48
CA MET A 161 -6.84 -1.03 -26.54
C MET A 161 -6.51 -0.59 -25.11
N LEU A 162 -5.29 -0.89 -24.64
CA LEU A 162 -4.81 -0.44 -23.34
C LEU A 162 -4.80 1.08 -23.24
N LEU A 163 -4.28 1.79 -24.25
CA LEU A 163 -4.28 3.25 -24.29
C LEU A 163 -5.70 3.83 -24.22
N ALA A 164 -6.65 3.27 -24.97
CA ALA A 164 -8.04 3.72 -24.97
C ALA A 164 -8.72 3.47 -23.62
N ILE A 165 -8.59 2.25 -23.08
CA ILE A 165 -9.24 1.86 -21.82
C ILE A 165 -8.66 2.66 -20.65
N PHE A 166 -7.34 2.69 -20.50
CA PHE A 166 -6.71 3.39 -19.38
C PHE A 166 -6.78 4.91 -19.54
N GLY A 167 -6.74 5.44 -20.76
CA GLY A 167 -7.00 6.85 -21.01
C GLY A 167 -8.40 7.26 -20.56
N LEU A 168 -9.43 6.48 -20.92
CA LEU A 168 -10.80 6.73 -20.49
C LEU A 168 -10.96 6.58 -18.97
N MET A 169 -10.45 5.50 -18.39
CA MET A 169 -10.51 5.26 -16.94
C MET A 169 -9.85 6.39 -16.15
N TYR A 170 -8.71 6.87 -16.61
CA TYR A 170 -7.98 7.94 -15.95
C TYR A 170 -8.69 9.28 -16.09
N VAL A 171 -9.23 9.60 -17.27
CA VAL A 171 -10.08 10.80 -17.45
C VAL A 171 -11.29 10.73 -16.52
N LEU A 172 -11.98 9.59 -16.43
CA LEU A 172 -13.09 9.41 -15.50
C LEU A 172 -12.65 9.58 -14.05
N PHE A 173 -11.50 9.02 -13.66
CA PHE A 173 -10.94 9.21 -12.33
C PHE A 173 -10.71 10.70 -12.02
N VAL A 174 -10.03 11.43 -12.90
CA VAL A 174 -9.76 12.87 -12.74
C VAL A 174 -11.07 13.67 -12.69
N SER A 175 -12.03 13.36 -13.56
CA SER A 175 -13.32 14.05 -13.61
C SER A 175 -14.18 13.83 -12.38
N ILE A 176 -14.12 12.65 -11.76
CA ILE A 176 -14.89 12.34 -10.55
C ILE A 176 -14.17 12.85 -9.30
N MET A 177 -12.84 12.70 -9.23
CA MET A 177 -12.08 12.92 -8.00
C MET A 177 -11.48 14.33 -7.89
N TYR A 178 -10.90 14.89 -8.95
CA TYR A 178 -10.14 16.15 -8.87
C TYR A 178 -10.91 17.35 -9.42
N GLN A 179 -11.58 17.18 -10.56
CA GLN A 179 -12.22 18.27 -11.28
C GLN A 179 -13.30 19.04 -10.46
N PRO A 180 -14.12 18.39 -9.62
CA PRO A 180 -15.09 19.11 -8.79
C PRO A 180 -14.42 20.08 -7.83
N GLU A 181 -13.29 19.68 -7.24
CA GLU A 181 -12.59 20.45 -6.21
C GLU A 181 -11.84 21.65 -6.78
N TRP A 182 -11.32 21.55 -8.01
CA TRP A 182 -10.72 22.71 -8.70
C TRP A 182 -11.71 23.88 -8.85
N ARG A 183 -13.01 23.57 -9.00
CA ARG A 183 -14.06 24.59 -9.08
C ARG A 183 -14.43 25.14 -7.71
N ARG A 184 -14.32 24.33 -6.66
CA ARG A 184 -14.60 24.72 -5.28
C ARG A 184 -13.55 25.68 -4.74
N LEU A 185 -12.27 25.36 -4.95
CA LEU A 185 -11.15 26.09 -4.36
C LEU A 185 -10.82 27.41 -5.07
N GLU A 186 -11.36 27.64 -6.27
CA GLU A 186 -11.09 28.84 -7.12
C GLU A 186 -9.58 29.15 -7.31
N ILE A 187 -8.72 28.14 -7.19
CA ILE A 187 -7.26 28.28 -7.30
C ILE A 187 -6.78 28.22 -8.75
N SER A 188 -5.53 28.67 -8.96
CA SER A 188 -4.80 28.32 -10.17
C SER A 188 -4.73 26.80 -10.31
N THR A 189 -4.89 26.31 -11.54
CA THR A 189 -4.86 24.87 -11.85
C THR A 189 -3.68 24.49 -12.73
N THR A 190 -2.70 25.38 -12.93
CA THR A 190 -1.61 25.16 -13.90
C THR A 190 -0.79 23.89 -13.62
N PHE A 191 -0.36 23.69 -12.37
CA PHE A 191 0.43 22.52 -11.97
C PHE A 191 -0.43 21.26 -11.80
N ALA A 192 -1.66 21.42 -11.31
CA ALA A 192 -2.62 20.31 -11.24
C ALA A 192 -2.93 19.75 -12.65
N MET A 193 -3.21 20.64 -13.62
CA MET A 193 -3.48 20.26 -15.01
C MET A 193 -2.24 19.70 -15.71
N SER A 194 -1.04 20.27 -15.47
CA SER A 194 0.19 19.74 -16.04
C SER A 194 0.47 18.33 -15.51
N GLY A 195 0.25 18.08 -14.21
CA GLY A 195 0.31 16.73 -13.62
C GLY A 195 -0.69 15.77 -14.25
N VAL A 196 -1.92 16.22 -14.52
CA VAL A 196 -2.92 15.38 -15.22
C VAL A 196 -2.47 15.02 -16.64
N ILE A 197 -1.93 15.99 -17.40
CA ILE A 197 -1.41 15.76 -18.75
C ILE A 197 -0.19 14.82 -18.72
N LEU A 198 0.73 15.02 -17.78
CA LEU A 198 1.88 14.13 -17.58
C LEU A 198 1.44 12.73 -17.17
N GLY A 199 0.35 12.59 -16.40
CA GLY A 199 -0.26 11.29 -16.08
C GLY A 199 -0.78 10.57 -17.33
N LEU A 200 -1.44 11.29 -18.25
CA LEU A 200 -1.86 10.73 -19.55
C LEU A 200 -0.64 10.29 -20.40
N LEU A 201 0.43 11.08 -20.42
CA LEU A 201 1.68 10.68 -21.09
C LEU A 201 2.34 9.48 -20.38
N GLY A 202 2.24 9.43 -19.05
CA GLY A 202 2.69 8.32 -18.22
C GLY A 202 2.02 7.01 -18.58
N ILE A 203 0.72 7.02 -18.91
CA ILE A 203 0.01 5.82 -19.41
C ILE A 203 0.72 5.25 -20.64
N TYR A 204 1.00 6.08 -21.63
CA TYR A 204 1.72 5.65 -22.84
C TYR A 204 3.12 5.13 -22.50
N PHE A 205 3.88 5.87 -21.68
CA PHE A 205 5.23 5.50 -21.29
C PHE A 205 5.28 4.13 -20.58
N VAL A 206 4.38 3.90 -19.62
CA VAL A 206 4.31 2.63 -18.89
C VAL A 206 3.90 1.51 -19.84
N ILE A 207 2.85 1.68 -20.64
CA ILE A 207 2.41 0.67 -21.63
C ILE A 207 3.56 0.30 -22.56
N HIS A 208 4.32 1.27 -23.06
CA HIS A 208 5.45 1.03 -23.95
C HIS A 208 6.55 0.19 -23.30
N ASN A 209 6.94 0.52 -22.06
CA ASN A 209 8.06 -0.12 -21.36
C ASN A 209 7.70 -1.45 -20.67
N THR A 210 6.42 -1.77 -20.54
CA THR A 210 5.91 -2.97 -19.85
C THR A 210 5.37 -4.02 -20.81
N TRP A 211 5.81 -4.02 -22.07
CA TRP A 211 5.31 -4.91 -23.12
C TRP A 211 5.44 -6.41 -22.78
N ASN A 212 6.43 -6.81 -21.97
CA ASN A 212 6.66 -8.19 -21.55
C ASN A 212 6.09 -8.53 -20.15
N TRP A 213 5.23 -7.66 -19.60
CA TRP A 213 4.61 -7.88 -18.29
C TRP A 213 3.33 -8.70 -18.43
N HIS A 214 2.96 -9.40 -17.35
CA HIS A 214 1.66 -10.04 -17.30
C HIS A 214 0.53 -8.99 -17.43
N PRO A 215 -0.53 -9.22 -18.22
CA PRO A 215 -1.54 -8.20 -18.51
C PRO A 215 -2.19 -7.56 -17.28
N VAL A 216 -2.40 -8.35 -16.22
CA VAL A 216 -2.95 -7.87 -14.95
C VAL A 216 -2.02 -6.89 -14.24
N SER A 217 -0.75 -7.28 -14.00
CA SER A 217 0.21 -6.42 -13.30
C SER A 217 0.55 -5.17 -14.12
N ARG A 218 0.60 -5.31 -15.45
CA ARG A 218 0.71 -4.21 -16.39
C ARG A 218 -0.42 -3.20 -16.24
N GLY A 219 -1.68 -3.65 -16.28
CA GLY A 219 -2.85 -2.79 -16.13
C GLY A 219 -2.88 -2.07 -14.78
N MET A 220 -2.54 -2.78 -13.71
CA MET A 220 -2.43 -2.20 -12.36
C MET A 220 -1.39 -1.08 -12.31
N LEU A 221 -0.19 -1.31 -12.85
CA LEU A 221 0.90 -0.33 -12.83
C LEU A 221 0.58 0.93 -13.65
N VAL A 222 -0.06 0.75 -14.82
CA VAL A 222 -0.45 1.86 -15.71
C VAL A 222 -1.36 2.85 -14.98
N MET A 223 -2.43 2.35 -14.35
CA MET A 223 -3.39 3.20 -13.65
C MET A 223 -2.76 3.85 -12.41
N ALA A 224 -2.00 3.10 -11.60
CA ALA A 224 -1.33 3.66 -10.41
C ALA A 224 -0.37 4.79 -10.79
N THR A 225 0.44 4.61 -11.82
CA THR A 225 1.41 5.64 -12.26
C THR A 225 0.71 6.92 -12.69
N ALA A 226 -0.39 6.83 -13.43
CA ALA A 226 -1.14 8.01 -13.86
C ALA A 226 -1.73 8.79 -12.67
N ILE A 227 -2.29 8.09 -11.68
CA ILE A 227 -2.83 8.70 -10.46
C ILE A 227 -1.71 9.33 -9.62
N LEU A 228 -0.56 8.67 -9.47
CA LEU A 228 0.59 9.21 -8.73
C LEU A 228 1.11 10.49 -9.37
N VAL A 229 1.31 10.50 -10.69
CA VAL A 229 1.84 11.67 -11.41
C VAL A 229 0.87 12.86 -11.31
N SER A 230 -0.44 12.64 -11.43
CA SER A 230 -1.41 13.71 -11.18
C SER A 230 -1.43 14.15 -9.73
N GLY A 231 -1.39 13.23 -8.77
CA GLY A 231 -1.36 13.57 -7.34
C GLY A 231 -0.17 14.47 -6.98
N PHE A 232 1.03 14.15 -7.47
CA PHE A 232 2.19 15.03 -7.29
C PHE A 232 2.05 16.39 -8.00
N GLY A 233 1.35 16.46 -9.13
CA GLY A 233 0.99 17.74 -9.75
C GLY A 233 0.10 18.60 -8.85
N HIS A 234 -0.80 17.99 -8.08
CA HIS A 234 -1.63 18.69 -7.10
C HIS A 234 -0.82 19.10 -5.86
N TRP A 235 0.12 18.27 -5.40
CA TRP A 235 1.07 18.66 -4.36
C TRP A 235 1.87 19.89 -4.79
N MET A 236 2.38 19.90 -6.03
CA MET A 236 3.08 21.05 -6.59
C MET A 236 2.17 22.28 -6.67
N GLN A 237 0.91 22.11 -7.05
CA GLN A 237 -0.07 23.20 -7.05
C GLN A 237 -0.22 23.82 -5.65
N LEU A 238 -0.37 22.98 -4.61
CA LEU A 238 -0.48 23.44 -3.23
C LEU A 238 0.75 24.23 -2.79
N THR A 239 1.96 23.75 -3.11
CA THR A 239 3.20 24.47 -2.75
C THR A 239 3.33 25.84 -3.42
N MET A 240 2.78 26.00 -4.63
CA MET A 240 2.94 27.21 -5.44
C MET A 240 1.82 28.21 -5.22
N THR A 241 0.59 27.72 -5.03
CA THR A 241 -0.58 28.53 -4.69
C THR A 241 -1.35 27.83 -3.57
N PRO A 242 -0.94 28.03 -2.30
CA PRO A 242 -1.63 27.45 -1.17
C PRO A 242 -3.08 27.93 -1.08
N TRP A 243 -3.98 27.04 -0.64
CA TRP A 243 -5.36 27.38 -0.33
C TRP A 243 -5.59 27.34 1.19
N PRO A 244 -6.57 28.11 1.70
CA PRO A 244 -6.91 28.07 3.12
C PRO A 244 -7.45 26.70 3.50
N GLN A 245 -6.92 26.17 4.61
CA GLN A 245 -7.45 24.98 5.28
C GLN A 245 -8.73 25.33 6.06
N GLU A 246 -9.53 24.33 6.42
CA GLU A 246 -10.72 24.49 7.26
C GLU A 246 -10.39 25.08 8.63
N SER A 247 -9.16 24.84 9.11
CA SER A 247 -8.60 25.46 10.31
C SER A 247 -8.49 27.00 10.22
N GLY A 248 -8.65 27.57 9.02
CA GLY A 248 -8.49 28.99 8.72
C GLY A 248 -7.03 29.42 8.54
N PHE A 249 -6.07 28.50 8.68
CA PHE A 249 -4.65 28.75 8.46
C PHE A 249 -4.21 28.31 7.07
N LEU A 250 -3.14 28.94 6.57
CA LEU A 250 -2.42 28.43 5.40
C LEU A 250 -1.44 27.35 5.85
N PRO A 251 -1.05 26.43 4.94
CA PRO A 251 -0.01 25.45 5.22
C PRO A 251 1.25 26.10 5.78
N LYS A 252 1.86 25.44 6.78
CA LYS A 252 3.06 25.95 7.46
C LYS A 252 4.26 25.94 6.52
N GLU A 253 5.11 26.97 6.62
CA GLU A 253 6.40 26.97 5.91
C GLU A 253 7.36 25.99 6.58
N ASN A 254 7.45 24.78 6.01
CA ASN A 254 8.34 23.73 6.48
C ASN A 254 9.60 23.62 5.59
N PRO A 255 10.78 23.30 6.16
CA PRO A 255 11.97 22.97 5.36
C PRO A 255 11.78 21.62 4.63
N VAL A 256 11.24 21.69 3.41
CA VAL A 256 10.92 20.55 2.51
C VAL A 256 12.06 19.54 2.37
N LEU A 257 13.31 20.01 2.39
CA LEU A 257 14.47 19.17 2.10
C LEU A 257 14.75 18.14 3.21
N MET A 258 14.45 18.46 4.46
CA MET A 258 14.82 17.61 5.60
C MET A 258 14.00 16.31 5.67
N PRO A 259 12.65 16.34 5.55
CA PRO A 259 11.84 15.12 5.45
C PRO A 259 12.27 14.21 4.28
N ILE A 260 12.59 14.80 3.12
CA ILE A 260 13.03 14.04 1.94
C ILE A 260 14.36 13.35 2.21
N ILE A 261 15.36 14.04 2.75
CA ILE A 261 16.69 13.46 2.98
C ILE A 261 16.63 12.35 4.04
N VAL A 262 15.95 12.60 5.16
CA VAL A 262 15.96 11.68 6.30
C VAL A 262 14.95 10.56 6.12
N ALA A 263 13.67 10.88 5.90
CA ALA A 263 12.61 9.88 5.89
C ALA A 263 12.46 9.16 4.53
N VAL A 264 13.06 9.66 3.45
CA VAL A 264 13.10 8.96 2.15
C VAL A 264 14.53 8.55 1.78
N GLY A 265 15.49 9.46 1.90
CA GLY A 265 16.88 9.23 1.51
C GLY A 265 17.56 8.13 2.32
N ILE A 266 17.49 8.17 3.65
CA ILE A 266 18.10 7.12 4.51
C ILE A 266 17.48 5.74 4.22
N PRO A 267 16.15 5.55 4.25
CA PRO A 267 15.54 4.25 3.91
C PRO A 267 15.88 3.75 2.52
N ALA A 268 15.99 4.64 1.52
CA ALA A 268 16.39 4.28 0.16
C ALA A 268 17.85 3.80 0.10
N ILE A 269 18.76 4.47 0.82
CA ILE A 269 20.17 4.06 0.92
C ILE A 269 20.29 2.71 1.61
N VAL A 270 19.61 2.52 2.76
CA VAL A 270 19.62 1.23 3.48
C VAL A 270 19.06 0.12 2.59
N SER A 271 17.93 0.36 1.93
CA SER A 271 17.33 -0.59 0.98
C SER A 271 18.25 -0.92 -0.19
N PHE A 272 18.98 0.07 -0.71
CA PHE A 272 19.97 -0.14 -1.77
C PHE A 272 21.14 -1.01 -1.30
N PHE A 273 21.68 -0.79 -0.10
CA PHE A 273 22.74 -1.64 0.44
C PHE A 273 22.27 -3.08 0.67
N VAL A 274 21.09 -3.27 1.25
CA VAL A 274 20.50 -4.61 1.45
C VAL A 274 20.25 -5.30 0.10
N TYR A 275 19.73 -4.56 -0.89
CA TYR A 275 19.58 -5.07 -2.25
C TYR A 275 20.93 -5.55 -2.81
N ARG A 276 21.97 -4.72 -2.73
CA ARG A 276 23.32 -5.04 -3.23
C ARG A 276 23.89 -6.32 -2.64
N MET A 277 23.56 -6.66 -1.39
CA MET A 277 24.01 -7.90 -0.74
C MET A 277 23.42 -9.17 -1.38
N GLY A 278 22.22 -9.09 -1.99
CA GLY A 278 21.51 -10.24 -2.54
C GLY A 278 21.53 -10.38 -4.07
N VAL A 279 21.96 -9.36 -4.81
CA VAL A 279 21.80 -9.29 -6.28
C VAL A 279 22.48 -10.46 -7.00
N GLN A 280 23.68 -10.86 -6.57
CA GLN A 280 24.42 -11.93 -7.24
C GLN A 280 23.72 -13.28 -7.05
N ASP A 281 23.34 -13.58 -5.81
CA ASP A 281 22.67 -14.84 -5.46
C ASP A 281 21.28 -14.93 -6.09
N LEU A 282 20.55 -13.81 -6.16
CA LEU A 282 19.26 -13.75 -6.87
C LEU A 282 19.40 -14.05 -8.36
N ARG A 283 20.44 -13.52 -9.01
CA ARG A 283 20.70 -13.81 -10.43
C ARG A 283 21.04 -15.28 -10.63
N HIS A 284 21.94 -15.83 -9.82
CA HIS A 284 22.31 -17.25 -9.91
C HIS A 284 21.11 -18.16 -9.68
N LEU A 285 20.31 -17.90 -8.66
CA LEU A 285 19.11 -18.69 -8.36
C LEU A 285 18.10 -18.67 -9.52
N ARG A 286 17.89 -17.50 -10.14
CA ARG A 286 17.01 -17.37 -11.30
C ARG A 286 17.54 -18.04 -12.56
N LEU A 287 18.86 -18.08 -12.76
CA LEU A 287 19.47 -18.86 -13.83
C LEU A 287 19.24 -20.36 -13.65
N CYS A 288 19.14 -20.84 -12.41
CA CYS A 288 18.74 -22.20 -12.09
C CYS A 288 17.23 -22.45 -12.25
N GLY A 289 16.43 -21.43 -12.59
CA GLY A 289 14.98 -21.55 -12.76
C GLY A 289 14.16 -21.53 -11.48
N TYR A 290 14.75 -21.10 -10.36
CA TYR A 290 14.09 -21.06 -9.06
C TYR A 290 13.85 -19.62 -8.59
N GLU A 291 12.85 -19.46 -7.72
CA GLU A 291 12.56 -18.20 -7.03
C GLU A 291 12.97 -18.29 -5.55
N PRO A 292 13.42 -17.19 -4.93
CA PRO A 292 13.89 -17.19 -3.54
C PRO A 292 12.86 -17.76 -2.56
N GLY A 293 13.26 -18.77 -1.79
CA GLY A 293 12.45 -19.36 -0.72
C GLY A 293 11.18 -20.07 -1.19
N ILE A 294 11.05 -20.40 -2.48
CA ILE A 294 9.94 -21.19 -3.03
C ILE A 294 10.41 -22.62 -3.31
N ILE A 295 9.77 -23.59 -2.69
CA ILE A 295 10.00 -25.02 -2.93
C ILE A 295 9.36 -25.42 -4.28
N PRO A 296 9.99 -26.33 -5.06
CA PRO A 296 9.44 -26.81 -6.32
C PRO A 296 8.02 -27.39 -6.20
N PRO A 297 7.22 -27.34 -7.28
CA PRO A 297 5.84 -27.80 -7.23
C PRO A 297 5.76 -29.30 -6.94
N GLY A 298 4.82 -29.68 -6.07
CA GLY A 298 4.53 -31.08 -5.73
C GLY A 298 5.31 -31.62 -4.52
N ILE A 299 6.17 -30.82 -3.90
CA ILE A 299 6.93 -31.18 -2.70
C ILE A 299 6.44 -30.32 -1.53
N THR A 300 6.18 -30.94 -0.39
CA THR A 300 5.81 -30.24 0.86
C THR A 300 7.06 -29.75 1.61
N VAL A 301 6.90 -28.79 2.54
CA VAL A 301 8.04 -28.34 3.37
C VAL A 301 8.66 -29.51 4.13
N LYS A 302 7.82 -30.39 4.66
CA LYS A 302 8.28 -31.53 5.45
C LYS A 302 9.11 -32.51 4.60
N GLU A 303 8.62 -32.87 3.42
CA GLU A 303 9.37 -33.73 2.50
C GLU A 303 10.68 -33.08 2.02
N TRP A 304 10.70 -31.75 1.90
CA TRP A 304 11.89 -30.99 1.54
C TRP A 304 12.95 -31.02 2.63
N GLU A 305 12.55 -30.85 3.89
CA GLU A 305 13.42 -30.92 5.08
C GLU A 305 13.94 -32.35 5.32
N ASP A 306 13.07 -33.36 5.16
CA ASP A 306 13.42 -34.77 5.34
C ASP A 306 14.44 -35.28 4.30
N ALA A 307 14.55 -34.60 3.15
CA ALA A 307 15.41 -35.00 2.03
C ALA A 307 16.85 -34.42 2.08
N GLU A 308 17.22 -33.67 3.13
CA GLU A 308 18.57 -33.10 3.34
C GLU A 308 19.14 -32.38 2.09
N ASN A 309 18.35 -31.48 1.51
CA ASN A 309 18.67 -30.76 0.27
C ASN A 309 19.69 -29.61 0.42
N ASP A 310 20.69 -29.74 1.30
CA ASP A 310 21.62 -28.65 1.65
C ASP A 310 22.43 -28.12 0.45
N GLU A 311 22.74 -28.98 -0.52
CA GLU A 311 23.45 -28.61 -1.76
C GLU A 311 22.52 -28.00 -2.83
N HIS A 312 21.21 -27.99 -2.61
CA HIS A 312 20.28 -27.45 -3.59
C HIS A 312 20.40 -25.93 -3.67
N ALA A 313 20.32 -25.38 -4.89
CA ALA A 313 20.45 -23.94 -5.14
C ALA A 313 19.51 -23.08 -4.28
N ILE A 314 18.30 -23.58 -3.99
CA ILE A 314 17.34 -22.92 -3.09
C ILE A 314 17.93 -22.77 -1.68
N GLU A 315 18.52 -23.79 -1.09
CA GLU A 315 19.07 -23.69 0.26
C GLU A 315 20.35 -22.84 0.29
N MET A 316 21.21 -23.02 -0.70
CA MET A 316 22.47 -22.27 -0.76
C MET A 316 22.28 -20.76 -1.01
N LEU A 317 21.30 -20.37 -1.84
CA LEU A 317 21.20 -19.00 -2.37
C LEU A 317 19.99 -18.21 -1.86
N SER A 318 18.88 -18.86 -1.45
CA SER A 318 17.63 -18.14 -1.16
C SER A 318 17.75 -17.10 -0.06
N GLY A 319 18.54 -17.38 0.97
CA GLY A 319 18.68 -16.50 2.13
C GLY A 319 19.19 -15.10 1.77
N LYS A 320 20.19 -15.02 0.89
CA LYS A 320 20.70 -13.73 0.39
C LYS A 320 19.91 -13.24 -0.83
N ALA A 321 19.48 -14.14 -1.72
CA ALA A 321 18.74 -13.79 -2.92
C ALA A 321 17.46 -12.99 -2.62
N ILE A 322 16.75 -13.35 -1.55
CA ILE A 322 15.50 -12.68 -1.16
C ILE A 322 15.71 -11.19 -0.80
N LEU A 323 16.89 -10.81 -0.32
CA LEU A 323 17.23 -9.43 0.04
C LEU A 323 17.18 -8.49 -1.17
N ALA A 324 17.41 -9.04 -2.36
CA ALA A 324 17.37 -8.30 -3.62
C ALA A 324 15.98 -8.32 -4.31
N THR A 325 14.94 -8.79 -3.63
CA THR A 325 13.58 -8.82 -4.17
C THR A 325 12.82 -7.51 -3.86
N PRO A 326 11.85 -7.11 -4.70
CA PRO A 326 10.99 -5.96 -4.42
C PRO A 326 10.18 -6.12 -3.13
N MET A 327 9.92 -7.36 -2.68
CA MET A 327 9.25 -7.62 -1.41
C MET A 327 10.04 -7.05 -0.23
N VAL A 328 11.34 -7.37 -0.14
CA VAL A 328 12.22 -6.87 0.92
C VAL A 328 12.44 -5.38 0.77
N ALA A 329 12.70 -4.89 -0.45
CA ALA A 329 12.89 -3.48 -0.70
C ALA A 329 11.69 -2.63 -0.24
N GLY A 330 10.47 -3.05 -0.59
CA GLY A 330 9.25 -2.34 -0.21
C GLY A 330 8.97 -2.38 1.30
N MET A 331 9.10 -3.55 1.95
CA MET A 331 8.91 -3.65 3.40
C MET A 331 9.94 -2.83 4.18
N LEU A 332 11.22 -2.95 3.81
CA LEU A 332 12.33 -2.27 4.45
C LEU A 332 12.22 -0.75 4.29
N PHE A 333 12.01 -0.27 3.06
CA PHE A 333 11.79 1.14 2.81
C PHE A 333 10.58 1.65 3.59
N GLY A 334 9.44 0.95 3.51
CA GLY A 334 8.19 1.38 4.13
C GLY A 334 8.28 1.54 5.64
N GLN A 335 8.80 0.54 6.36
CA GLN A 335 8.87 0.59 7.83
C GLN A 335 9.91 1.59 8.34
N LEU A 336 11.04 1.75 7.64
CA LEU A 336 12.05 2.75 8.00
C LEU A 336 11.57 4.16 7.68
N CYS A 337 10.88 4.35 6.55
CA CYS A 337 10.28 5.63 6.16
C CYS A 337 9.27 6.07 7.21
N ASP A 338 8.38 5.17 7.66
CA ASP A 338 7.43 5.41 8.74
C ASP A 338 8.11 5.86 10.03
N GLY A 339 9.01 5.03 10.58
CA GLY A 339 9.69 5.34 11.83
C GLY A 339 10.42 6.69 11.80
N LEU A 340 11.11 7.00 10.71
CA LEU A 340 11.85 8.27 10.56
C LEU A 340 10.93 9.46 10.28
N ALA A 341 9.84 9.29 9.53
CA ALA A 341 8.88 10.35 9.26
C ALA A 341 8.13 10.75 10.55
N THR A 342 7.66 9.77 11.33
CA THR A 342 7.01 10.03 12.62
C THR A 342 7.98 10.67 13.61
N MET A 343 9.23 10.19 13.68
CA MET A 343 10.27 10.80 14.52
C MET A 343 10.47 12.28 14.16
N LEU A 344 10.63 12.60 12.87
CA LEU A 344 10.74 13.99 12.45
C LEU A 344 9.48 14.79 12.78
N GLY A 345 8.31 14.24 12.50
CA GLY A 345 7.03 14.92 12.74
C GLY A 345 6.86 15.35 14.19
N ILE A 346 7.14 14.46 15.13
CA ILE A 346 6.96 14.74 16.56
C ILE A 346 8.10 15.63 17.06
N ASP A 347 9.36 15.17 16.93
CA ASP A 347 10.49 15.82 17.59
C ASP A 347 10.87 17.19 16.96
N TRP A 348 10.56 17.44 15.69
CA TRP A 348 10.93 18.68 14.98
C TRP A 348 9.76 19.53 14.48
N PHE A 349 8.59 18.93 14.20
CA PHE A 349 7.46 19.63 13.61
C PHE A 349 6.24 19.75 14.54
N GLY A 350 6.32 19.19 15.76
CA GLY A 350 5.29 19.29 16.79
C GLY A 350 4.00 18.54 16.44
N TYR A 351 4.10 17.43 15.72
CA TYR A 351 2.97 16.57 15.39
C TYR A 351 2.64 15.64 16.58
N ALA A 352 1.40 15.17 16.65
CA ALA A 352 0.95 14.22 17.67
C ALA A 352 0.74 12.82 17.08
N GLU A 353 1.08 11.78 17.85
CA GLU A 353 0.81 10.39 17.48
C GLU A 353 -0.65 10.03 17.78
N LYS A 354 -1.31 9.32 16.84
CA LYS A 354 -2.74 8.97 16.93
C LYS A 354 -2.98 7.53 17.40
N HIS A 355 -1.97 6.66 17.31
CA HIS A 355 -2.10 5.25 17.65
C HIS A 355 -1.64 4.95 19.08
N PRO A 356 -2.48 4.29 19.92
CA PRO A 356 -2.16 4.06 21.33
C PRO A 356 -0.85 3.28 21.57
N VAL A 357 -0.55 2.31 20.71
CA VAL A 357 0.65 1.48 20.84
C VAL A 357 1.91 2.27 20.48
N SER A 358 1.85 3.07 19.40
CA SER A 358 2.95 3.95 19.01
C SER A 358 3.20 5.02 20.07
N ASP A 359 2.13 5.66 20.55
CA ASP A 359 2.16 6.69 21.59
C ASP A 359 2.79 6.14 22.89
N ALA A 360 2.44 4.92 23.31
CA ALA A 360 3.07 4.29 24.47
C ALA A 360 4.59 4.11 24.32
N VAL A 361 5.07 3.75 23.11
CA VAL A 361 6.52 3.63 22.84
C VAL A 361 7.19 5.00 22.89
N ILE A 362 6.56 6.03 22.34
CA ILE A 362 7.09 7.40 22.31
C ILE A 362 7.16 7.97 23.74
N GLN A 363 6.10 7.83 24.54
CA GLN A 363 6.08 8.27 25.93
C GLN A 363 7.17 7.59 26.77
N TYR A 364 7.39 6.28 26.55
CA TYR A 364 8.50 5.59 27.19
C TYR A 364 9.86 6.15 26.72
N GLY A 365 10.03 6.42 25.43
CA GLY A 365 11.22 7.09 24.89
C GLY A 365 11.45 8.47 25.52
N ASN A 366 10.38 9.24 25.75
CA ASN A 366 10.43 10.56 26.38
C ASN A 366 10.92 10.46 27.84
N SER A 367 10.46 9.41 28.55
CA SER A 367 10.88 9.16 29.94
C SER A 367 12.39 8.90 30.10
N LEU A 368 13.10 8.58 29.01
CA LEU A 368 14.55 8.35 29.03
C LEU A 368 15.37 9.64 28.91
N ASP A 369 14.75 10.78 28.55
CA ASP A 369 15.38 12.12 28.45
C ASP A 369 16.68 12.14 27.60
N ILE A 370 16.70 11.38 26.50
CA ILE A 370 17.88 11.26 25.62
C ILE A 370 17.85 12.27 24.48
N LEU A 371 16.72 12.35 23.76
CA LEU A 371 16.58 13.14 22.54
C LEU A 371 15.11 13.46 22.26
N GLY A 372 14.82 14.73 21.99
CA GLY A 372 13.50 15.19 21.55
C GLY A 372 12.38 14.83 22.53
N GLU A 373 11.21 14.53 21.99
CA GLU A 373 10.03 14.06 22.74
C GLU A 373 9.96 12.52 22.81
N GLY A 374 11.07 11.82 22.52
CA GLY A 374 11.16 10.37 22.62
C GLY A 374 10.83 9.58 21.35
N ALA A 375 10.48 10.25 20.24
CA ALA A 375 10.05 9.57 19.02
C ALA A 375 11.17 8.79 18.31
N TRP A 376 12.44 9.08 18.63
CA TRP A 376 13.59 8.28 18.21
C TRP A 376 13.48 6.80 18.59
N LEU A 377 12.85 6.48 19.73
CA LEU A 377 12.69 5.09 20.16
C LEU A 377 11.74 4.34 19.23
N PHE A 378 10.67 4.99 18.77
CA PHE A 378 9.75 4.41 17.79
C PHE A 378 10.46 4.08 16.48
N ALA A 379 11.33 4.97 15.99
CA ALA A 379 12.15 4.73 14.79
C ALA A 379 13.06 3.50 14.97
N ILE A 380 13.70 3.34 16.13
CA ILE A 380 14.53 2.17 16.43
C ILE A 380 13.70 0.89 16.50
N VAL A 381 12.54 0.92 17.18
CA VAL A 381 11.65 -0.24 17.27
C VAL A 381 11.19 -0.68 15.87
N LYS A 382 10.82 0.26 15.01
CA LYS A 382 10.47 0.00 13.60
C LYS A 382 11.63 -0.60 12.81
N ALA A 383 12.84 -0.08 12.98
CA ALA A 383 14.03 -0.62 12.35
C ALA A 383 14.30 -2.07 12.79
N ILE A 384 14.31 -2.34 14.10
CA ILE A 384 14.51 -3.70 14.65
C ILE A 384 13.43 -4.64 14.14
N LEU A 385 12.16 -4.22 14.15
CA LEU A 385 11.04 -5.00 13.66
C LEU A 385 11.25 -5.40 12.21
N VAL A 386 11.58 -4.46 11.32
CA VAL A 386 11.72 -4.78 9.90
C VAL A 386 12.96 -5.62 9.61
N PHE A 387 14.09 -5.40 10.28
CA PHE A 387 15.25 -6.27 10.15
C PHE A 387 14.95 -7.69 10.64
N THR A 388 14.18 -7.82 11.73
CA THR A 388 13.73 -9.12 12.23
C THR A 388 12.82 -9.82 11.22
N ILE A 389 11.85 -9.11 10.65
CA ILE A 389 10.95 -9.65 9.62
C ILE A 389 11.77 -10.09 8.40
N VAL A 390 12.69 -9.27 7.90
CA VAL A 390 13.54 -9.62 6.75
C VAL A 390 14.41 -10.84 7.06
N TYR A 391 14.98 -10.92 8.27
CA TYR A 391 15.73 -12.09 8.71
C TYR A 391 14.86 -13.35 8.71
N LEU A 392 13.67 -13.31 9.31
CA LEU A 392 12.75 -14.44 9.33
C LEU A 392 12.34 -14.87 7.91
N PHE A 393 12.03 -13.90 7.03
CA PHE A 393 11.72 -14.17 5.63
C PHE A 393 12.89 -14.80 4.88
N SER A 394 14.14 -14.47 5.24
CA SER A 394 15.33 -15.08 4.62
C SER A 394 15.50 -16.57 4.95
N GLN A 395 14.97 -17.00 6.09
CA GLN A 395 15.03 -18.40 6.55
C GLN A 395 13.77 -19.18 6.17
N LEU A 396 12.66 -18.50 5.89
CA LEU A 396 11.39 -19.12 5.59
C LEU A 396 11.41 -19.84 4.22
N ARG A 397 10.93 -21.08 4.19
CA ARG A 397 10.65 -21.84 2.97
C ARG A 397 9.15 -21.94 2.74
N VAL A 398 8.71 -21.66 1.52
CA VAL A 398 7.30 -21.57 1.17
C VAL A 398 6.97 -22.58 0.08
N GLU A 399 5.95 -23.40 0.33
CA GLU A 399 5.43 -24.32 -0.67
C GLU A 399 4.88 -23.55 -1.87
N TYR A 400 4.97 -24.13 -3.07
CA TYR A 400 4.45 -23.53 -4.30
C TYR A 400 2.99 -23.06 -4.19
N ARG A 401 2.14 -23.80 -3.46
CA ARG A 401 0.72 -23.44 -3.26
C ARG A 401 0.50 -22.20 -2.38
N HIS A 402 1.49 -21.75 -1.62
CA HIS A 402 1.40 -20.66 -0.65
C HIS A 402 2.10 -19.37 -1.11
N GLN A 403 2.53 -19.30 -2.37
CA GLN A 403 3.19 -18.12 -2.94
C GLN A 403 2.36 -16.84 -2.82
N HIS A 404 1.05 -16.92 -3.08
CA HIS A 404 0.15 -15.77 -2.96
C HIS A 404 -0.02 -15.29 -1.52
N PHE A 405 -0.03 -16.24 -0.57
CA PHE A 405 -0.08 -15.91 0.85
C PHE A 405 1.17 -15.13 1.26
N ARG A 406 2.35 -15.55 0.79
CA ARG A 406 3.61 -14.81 0.99
C ARG A 406 3.51 -13.38 0.45
N VAL A 407 3.07 -13.21 -0.79
CA VAL A 407 2.89 -11.87 -1.42
C VAL A 407 1.94 -10.99 -0.59
N LEU A 408 0.82 -11.53 -0.14
CA LEU A 408 -0.21 -10.77 0.59
C LEU A 408 0.22 -10.41 2.02
N ILE A 409 0.99 -11.25 2.71
CA ILE A 409 1.58 -10.87 4.01
C ILE A 409 2.56 -9.71 3.84
N VAL A 410 3.46 -9.81 2.86
CA VAL A 410 4.42 -8.74 2.57
C VAL A 410 3.67 -7.44 2.24
N LEU A 411 2.59 -7.53 1.44
CA LEU A 411 1.74 -6.39 1.14
C LEU A 411 1.10 -5.79 2.40
N ALA A 412 0.58 -6.61 3.31
CA ALA A 412 0.00 -6.14 4.58
C ALA A 412 1.05 -5.41 5.43
N VAL A 413 2.27 -5.96 5.56
CA VAL A 413 3.39 -5.31 6.26
C VAL A 413 3.78 -3.99 5.58
N MET A 414 3.75 -3.92 4.24
CA MET A 414 4.00 -2.67 3.52
C MET A 414 2.91 -1.63 3.77
N ILE A 415 1.63 -2.02 3.75
CA ILE A 415 0.52 -1.09 4.01
C ILE A 415 0.63 -0.47 5.40
N VAL A 416 1.01 -1.25 6.42
CA VAL A 416 1.11 -0.78 7.81
C VAL A 416 2.31 0.15 8.05
N GLY A 417 3.32 0.18 7.18
CA GLY A 417 4.49 1.07 7.32
C GLY A 417 4.60 2.11 6.21
N MET A 418 4.64 1.67 4.95
CA MET A 418 4.84 2.55 3.80
C MET A 418 3.71 3.58 3.63
N ALA A 419 2.45 3.18 3.83
CA ALA A 419 1.33 4.11 3.67
C ALA A 419 1.36 5.25 4.71
N PRO A 420 1.46 5.00 6.04
CA PRO A 420 1.61 6.09 7.01
C PRO A 420 2.90 6.88 6.81
N GLY A 421 4.05 6.23 6.58
CA GLY A 421 5.32 6.93 6.38
C GLY A 421 5.33 7.88 5.19
N LEU A 422 4.81 7.47 4.03
CA LEU A 422 4.70 8.35 2.86
C LEU A 422 3.68 9.48 3.05
N ARG A 423 2.60 9.23 3.81
CA ARG A 423 1.64 10.28 4.18
C ARG A 423 2.31 11.32 5.06
N ASP A 424 3.00 10.90 6.12
CA ASP A 424 3.72 11.79 7.03
C ASP A 424 4.78 12.60 6.30
N VAL A 425 5.55 11.98 5.40
CA VAL A 425 6.49 12.71 4.54
C VAL A 425 5.78 13.78 3.70
N GLY A 426 4.64 13.45 3.09
CA GLY A 426 3.87 14.41 2.29
C GLY A 426 3.34 15.57 3.13
N ARG A 427 2.79 15.27 4.32
CA ARG A 427 2.34 16.27 5.29
C ARG A 427 3.46 17.22 5.70
N LEU A 428 4.63 16.67 6.03
CA LEU A 428 5.81 17.44 6.40
C LEU A 428 6.33 18.34 5.27
N ILE A 429 6.32 17.83 4.03
CA ILE A 429 6.71 18.59 2.84
C ILE A 429 5.73 19.74 2.56
N LEU A 430 4.43 19.49 2.68
CA LEU A 430 3.40 20.46 2.33
C LEU A 430 3.01 21.38 3.48
N GLY A 431 3.40 21.08 4.72
CA GLY A 431 3.10 21.90 5.89
C GLY A 431 1.68 21.71 6.43
N VAL A 432 1.12 20.52 6.27
CA VAL A 432 -0.29 20.19 6.59
C VAL A 432 -0.46 19.18 7.71
#